data_AF-A0A6P2CPF2-F1
#
_entry.id   AF-A0A6P2CPF2-F1
#
_cell.length_a   1.000
_cell.length_b   1.000
_cell.length_c   1.000
_cell.angle_alpha   90.00
_cell.angle_beta   90.00
_cell.angle_gamma   90.00
#
_symmetry.space_group_name_H-M   'P 1'
#
loop_
_entity.id
_entity.type
_entity.pdbx_description
1 polymer ?
#
loop_
_entity_poly.entity_id
_entity_poly.type
_entity_poly.pdbx_seq_one_letter_code
_entity_poly.pdbx_strand_id
1 'polypeptide(L)'
;MATPFERVKAAWGLSNRESELNRVVEAMASEGVTRDELDNALGQLLDEVRDAGADDETEEIINNVGDRLHGWCHESRRISAETSAQPTQEEIAKLPRWAQVAFAARCARRVLPLFSHRWPDAPENYATRLTWAVEVGERSAAHAGAGEDWAPPAGALTCAAYVCDAVTNASRDRARAIEVIRHTVTAVTKFKDRAENIFDPHIGEVFHAITSHTIGVIANHLAISQETFNAAVREANTIVRGDFEHLVRLAAGQHWSNETPVPPDVFGPMWPNGAPKSWPKDLSKNHDQPIAGDMTVRSIVGHIVQAVVA
;
A
#
# COMPACT_ATOMS: atom_id res chain seq x y z
N MET A 1 -10.81 25.51 8.65
CA MET A 1 -9.39 25.82 8.93
C MET A 1 -8.77 26.24 7.62
N ALA A 2 -7.78 27.14 7.64
CA ALA A 2 -7.03 27.47 6.42
C ALA A 2 -6.26 26.24 5.92
N THR A 3 -6.21 26.07 4.61
CA THR A 3 -5.39 25.03 3.96
C THR A 3 -3.90 25.27 4.20
N PRO A 4 -3.02 24.26 4.04
CA PRO A 4 -1.58 24.47 4.14
C PRO A 4 -1.07 25.58 3.22
N PHE A 5 -1.56 25.62 1.98
CA PHE A 5 -1.21 26.66 1.01
C PHE A 5 -1.64 28.07 1.47
N GLU A 6 -2.88 28.24 1.94
CA GLU A 6 -3.36 29.54 2.45
C GLU A 6 -2.51 30.04 3.63
N ARG A 7 -2.04 29.14 4.50
CA ARG A 7 -1.18 29.48 5.64
C ARG A 7 0.22 29.91 5.20
N VAL A 8 0.82 29.15 4.28
CA VAL A 8 2.13 29.45 3.66
C VAL A 8 2.08 30.79 2.93
N LYS A 9 1.04 31.02 2.13
CA LYS A 9 0.80 32.29 1.41
C LYS A 9 0.58 33.47 2.35
N ALA A 10 -0.16 33.29 3.45
CA ALA A 10 -0.33 34.33 4.46
C ALA A 10 0.99 34.69 5.14
N ALA A 11 1.86 33.71 5.43
CA ALA A 11 3.19 33.94 5.99
C ALA A 11 4.09 34.71 5.02
N TRP A 12 3.99 34.40 3.73
CA TRP A 12 4.74 35.08 2.67
C TRP A 12 4.43 36.58 2.55
N GLY A 13 3.18 36.98 2.81
CA GLY A 13 2.75 38.38 2.77
C GLY A 13 3.31 39.26 3.90
N LEU A 14 4.06 38.70 4.85
CA LEU A 14 4.65 39.43 5.98
C LEU A 14 6.04 39.99 5.64
N SER A 15 6.43 41.06 6.33
CA SER A 15 7.71 41.74 6.08
C SER A 15 8.95 40.87 6.38
N ASN A 16 8.83 39.89 7.28
CA ASN A 16 9.89 38.92 7.62
C ASN A 16 9.59 37.53 7.03
N ARG A 17 9.34 37.48 5.71
CA ARG A 17 8.77 36.31 5.02
C ARG A 17 9.54 35.01 5.24
N GLU A 18 10.88 35.04 5.26
CA GLU A 18 11.69 33.82 5.48
C GLU A 18 11.45 33.23 6.88
N SER A 19 11.56 34.05 7.93
CA SER A 19 11.37 33.57 9.31
C SER A 19 9.93 33.10 9.53
N GLU A 20 8.95 33.81 8.95
CA GLU A 20 7.54 33.49 9.10
C GLU A 20 7.15 32.21 8.34
N LEU A 21 7.68 32.00 7.13
CA LEU A 21 7.50 30.74 6.41
C LEU A 21 8.03 29.56 7.21
N ASN A 22 9.27 29.66 7.70
CA ASN A 22 9.89 28.64 8.52
C ASN A 22 9.03 28.28 9.74
N ARG A 23 8.61 29.30 10.50
CA ARG A 23 7.75 29.13 11.69
C ARG A 23 6.42 28.45 11.36
N VAL A 24 5.78 28.85 10.26
CA VAL A 24 4.47 28.32 9.86
C VAL A 24 4.59 26.87 9.37
N VAL A 25 5.62 26.54 8.59
CA VAL A 25 5.86 25.16 8.12
C VAL A 25 6.21 24.24 9.29
N GLU A 26 7.04 24.67 10.24
CA GLU A 26 7.35 23.93 11.47
C GLU A 26 6.11 23.70 12.34
N ALA A 27 5.27 24.73 12.49
CA ALA A 27 4.01 24.61 13.23
C ALA A 27 3.07 23.60 12.57
N MET A 28 2.89 23.67 11.25
CA MET A 28 2.06 22.73 10.51
C MET A 28 2.59 21.29 10.58
N ALA A 29 3.91 21.09 10.45
CA ALA A 29 4.52 19.79 10.64
C ALA A 29 4.24 19.23 12.05
N SER A 30 4.31 20.08 13.08
CA SER A 30 4.00 19.71 14.47
C SER A 30 2.50 19.43 14.71
N GLU A 31 1.63 20.01 13.88
CA GLU A 31 0.18 19.73 13.86
C GLU A 31 -0.17 18.46 13.09
N GLY A 32 0.82 17.77 12.51
CA GLY A 32 0.64 16.53 11.75
C GLY A 32 0.34 16.73 10.27
N VAL A 33 0.53 17.94 9.72
CA VAL A 33 0.50 18.14 8.27
C VAL A 33 1.68 17.38 7.65
N THR A 34 1.39 16.56 6.65
CA THR A 34 2.39 15.68 6.06
C THR A 34 3.44 16.47 5.28
N ARG A 35 4.64 15.89 5.12
CA ARG A 35 5.69 16.47 4.29
C ARG A 35 5.20 16.80 2.88
N ASP A 36 4.42 15.90 2.26
CA ASP A 36 3.94 16.06 0.89
C ASP A 36 2.95 17.23 0.77
N GLU A 37 2.08 17.43 1.77
CA GLU A 37 1.17 18.59 1.80
C GLU A 37 1.94 19.90 1.97
N LEU A 38 2.99 19.91 2.79
CA LEU A 38 3.86 21.07 2.98
C LEU A 38 4.68 21.37 1.72
N ASP A 39 5.23 20.34 1.08
CA ASP A 39 5.98 20.46 -0.18
C ASP A 39 5.09 20.99 -1.31
N ASN A 40 3.89 20.44 -1.47
CA ASN A 40 2.91 20.94 -2.44
C ASN A 40 2.52 22.40 -2.18
N ALA A 41 2.38 22.80 -0.91
CA ALA A 41 2.06 24.18 -0.55
C ALA A 41 3.23 25.14 -0.87
N LEU A 42 4.47 24.73 -0.60
CA LEU A 42 5.68 25.49 -0.94
C LEU A 42 5.87 25.59 -2.46
N GLY A 43 5.64 24.50 -3.21
CA GLY A 43 5.68 24.48 -4.67
C GLY A 43 4.66 25.42 -5.31
N GLN A 44 3.41 25.39 -4.83
CA GLN A 44 2.38 26.35 -5.29
C GLN A 44 2.76 27.80 -4.98
N LEU A 45 3.36 28.06 -3.81
CA LEU A 45 3.85 29.40 -3.49
C LEU A 45 4.98 29.82 -4.44
N LEU A 46 5.91 28.91 -4.74
CA LEU A 46 7.01 29.16 -5.67
C LEU A 46 6.50 29.52 -7.07
N ASP A 47 5.50 28.79 -7.57
CA ASP A 47 4.86 29.08 -8.86
C ASP A 47 4.19 30.47 -8.85
N GLU A 48 3.43 30.82 -7.80
CA GLU A 48 2.79 32.14 -7.71
C GLU A 48 3.78 33.30 -7.64
N VAL A 49 4.92 33.15 -6.95
CA VAL A 49 5.92 34.22 -6.88
C VAL A 49 6.69 34.37 -8.19
N ARG A 50 6.94 33.27 -8.92
CA ARG A 50 7.50 33.29 -10.27
C ARG A 50 6.60 34.02 -11.24
N ASP A 51 5.30 33.72 -11.23
CA ASP A 51 4.30 34.40 -12.05
C ASP A 51 4.22 35.91 -11.73
N ALA A 52 4.54 36.30 -10.50
CA ALA A 52 4.62 37.70 -10.07
C ALA A 52 5.95 38.39 -10.41
N GLY A 53 6.90 37.70 -11.06
CA GLY A 53 8.19 38.24 -11.46
C GLY A 53 9.23 38.28 -10.34
N ALA A 54 9.21 37.29 -9.43
CA ALA A 54 10.25 37.09 -8.43
C ALA A 54 11.65 36.96 -9.07
N ASP A 55 12.66 37.44 -8.36
CA ASP A 55 14.08 37.22 -8.67
C ASP A 55 14.61 35.96 -7.97
N ASP A 56 15.82 35.57 -8.33
CA ASP A 56 16.50 34.39 -7.75
C ASP A 56 16.59 34.46 -6.22
N GLU A 57 16.83 35.65 -5.66
CA GLU A 57 16.91 35.85 -4.20
C GLU A 57 15.57 35.59 -3.52
N THR A 58 14.46 35.98 -4.15
CA THR A 58 13.11 35.71 -3.66
C THR A 58 12.78 34.23 -3.73
N GLU A 59 13.13 33.53 -4.81
CA GLU A 59 12.93 32.08 -4.92
C GLU A 59 13.75 31.30 -3.88
N GLU A 60 14.98 31.74 -3.63
CA GLU A 60 15.92 31.13 -2.70
C GLU A 60 15.37 31.08 -1.27
N ILE A 61 14.55 32.05 -0.87
CA ILE A 61 13.87 32.02 0.43
C ILE A 61 12.93 30.81 0.55
N ILE A 62 12.14 30.52 -0.49
CA ILE A 62 11.20 29.38 -0.48
C ILE A 62 11.97 28.07 -0.56
N ASN A 63 12.99 28.00 -1.43
CA ASN A 63 13.84 26.83 -1.58
C ASN A 63 14.57 26.49 -0.28
N ASN A 64 15.07 27.48 0.47
CA ASN A 64 15.69 27.26 1.78
C ASN A 64 14.74 26.59 2.79
N VAL A 65 13.46 26.95 2.78
CA VAL A 65 12.46 26.27 3.62
C VAL A 65 12.22 24.84 3.12
N GLY A 66 12.16 24.65 1.79
CA GLY A 66 12.13 23.34 1.15
C GLY A 66 13.31 22.45 1.55
N ASP A 67 14.54 22.97 1.52
CA ASP A 67 15.75 22.23 1.92
C ASP A 67 15.68 21.78 3.38
N ARG A 68 15.15 22.62 4.27
CA ARG A 68 14.93 22.26 5.66
C ARG A 68 13.88 21.16 5.82
N LEU A 69 12.82 21.18 5.02
CA LEU A 69 11.76 20.18 5.00
C LEU A 69 12.26 18.81 4.48
N HIS A 70 13.13 18.82 3.47
CA HIS A 70 13.71 17.61 2.86
C HIS A 70 14.95 17.09 3.58
N GLY A 71 15.55 17.89 4.47
CA GLY A 71 16.79 17.54 5.17
C GLY A 71 18.04 17.71 4.31
N TRP A 72 18.00 18.58 3.29
CA TRP A 72 19.19 18.98 2.51
C TRP A 72 19.99 20.09 3.20
N CYS A 73 19.53 20.54 4.38
CA CYS A 73 20.27 21.42 5.27
C CYS A 73 21.02 20.65 6.37
N HIS A 74 21.73 21.39 7.23
CA HIS A 74 22.32 20.84 8.45
C HIS A 74 21.24 20.23 9.36
N GLU A 75 21.50 19.07 9.97
CA GLU A 75 20.52 18.30 10.78
C GLU A 75 19.82 19.15 11.86
N SER A 76 20.56 20.08 12.48
CA SER A 76 20.03 21.00 13.51
C SER A 76 18.99 22.00 13.01
N ARG A 77 18.83 22.16 11.70
CA ARG A 77 17.85 23.06 11.07
C ARG A 77 16.72 22.29 10.40
N ARG A 78 16.74 20.96 10.41
CA ARG A 78 15.76 20.14 9.71
C ARG A 78 14.35 20.32 10.31
N ILE A 79 13.36 20.46 9.45
CA ILE A 79 11.95 20.43 9.85
C ILE A 79 11.51 18.96 9.85
N SER A 80 11.17 18.44 11.03
CA SER A 80 10.62 17.09 11.16
C SER A 80 9.13 17.10 10.81
N ALA A 81 8.83 16.93 9.54
CA ALA A 81 7.48 16.60 9.08
C ALA A 81 7.33 15.08 8.94
N GLU A 82 6.19 14.55 9.39
CA GLU A 82 5.81 13.17 9.13
C GLU A 82 5.78 12.96 7.61
N THR A 83 6.57 12.01 7.11
CA THR A 83 6.39 11.54 5.73
C THR A 83 5.04 10.85 5.68
N SER A 84 4.28 10.99 4.59
CA SER A 84 3.06 10.20 4.43
C SER A 84 3.39 8.74 4.76
N ALA A 85 2.69 8.19 5.75
CA ALA A 85 2.95 6.84 6.20
C ALA A 85 2.67 5.81 5.08
N GLN A 86 1.97 6.18 4.02
CA GLN A 86 1.71 5.32 2.86
C GLN A 86 2.44 5.84 1.62
N PRO A 87 3.21 4.98 0.92
CA PRO A 87 3.71 5.27 -0.42
C PRO A 87 2.57 5.66 -1.36
N THR A 88 2.75 6.74 -2.12
CA THR A 88 1.79 7.16 -3.14
C THR A 88 1.87 6.24 -4.36
N GLN A 89 0.85 6.32 -5.22
CA GLN A 89 0.85 5.55 -6.47
C GLN A 89 2.00 5.98 -7.39
N GLU A 90 2.29 7.27 -7.45
CA GLU A 90 3.38 7.85 -8.24
C GLU A 90 4.75 7.39 -7.71
N GLU A 91 4.91 7.27 -6.39
CA GLU A 91 6.11 6.73 -5.76
C GLU A 91 6.31 5.24 -6.10
N ILE A 92 5.24 4.44 -6.00
CA ILE A 92 5.28 3.01 -6.35
C ILE A 92 5.59 2.82 -7.84
N ALA A 93 5.00 3.63 -8.72
CA ALA A 93 5.21 3.54 -10.16
C ALA A 93 6.66 3.81 -10.60
N LYS A 94 7.48 4.49 -9.77
CA LYS A 94 8.91 4.70 -10.02
C LYS A 94 9.76 3.46 -9.76
N LEU A 95 9.25 2.47 -9.03
CA LEU A 95 9.96 1.20 -8.84
C LEU A 95 9.97 0.38 -10.14
N PRO A 96 11.03 -0.41 -10.41
CA PRO A 96 10.99 -1.39 -11.47
C PRO A 96 9.85 -2.39 -11.31
N ARG A 97 9.30 -2.89 -12.42
CA ARG A 97 8.12 -3.78 -12.45
C ARG A 97 8.15 -4.89 -11.39
N TRP A 98 9.24 -5.66 -11.29
CA TRP A 98 9.33 -6.75 -10.32
C TRP A 98 9.50 -6.29 -8.87
N ALA A 99 10.05 -5.10 -8.65
CA ALA A 99 10.08 -4.48 -7.33
C ALA A 99 8.68 -4.01 -6.89
N GLN A 100 7.83 -3.55 -7.82
CA GLN A 100 6.42 -3.27 -7.52
C GLN A 100 5.66 -4.54 -7.09
N VAL A 101 5.88 -5.66 -7.80
CA VAL A 101 5.30 -6.96 -7.43
C VAL A 101 5.80 -7.42 -6.07
N ALA A 102 7.11 -7.31 -5.81
CA ALA A 102 7.69 -7.66 -4.51
C ALA A 102 7.11 -6.80 -3.37
N PHE A 103 6.95 -5.49 -3.61
CA PHE A 103 6.31 -4.58 -2.66
C PHE A 103 4.88 -5.03 -2.33
N ALA A 104 4.07 -5.31 -3.35
CA ALA A 104 2.70 -5.78 -3.17
C ALA A 104 2.63 -7.11 -2.41
N ALA A 105 3.49 -8.07 -2.74
CA ALA A 105 3.55 -9.36 -2.07
C ALA A 105 3.93 -9.22 -0.59
N ARG A 106 4.90 -8.35 -0.26
CA ARG A 106 5.27 -8.05 1.13
C ARG A 106 4.12 -7.42 1.91
N CYS A 107 3.41 -6.45 1.31
CA CYS A 107 2.23 -5.84 1.91
C CYS A 107 1.14 -6.88 2.19
N ALA A 108 0.83 -7.74 1.22
CA ALA A 108 -0.16 -8.80 1.38
C ALA A 108 0.24 -9.79 2.48
N ARG A 109 1.51 -10.22 2.51
CA ARG A 109 2.04 -11.12 3.54
C ARG A 109 1.87 -10.56 4.94
N ARG A 110 2.10 -9.26 5.13
CA ARG A 110 1.91 -8.59 6.43
C ARG A 110 0.47 -8.60 6.87
N VAL A 111 -0.49 -8.56 5.96
CA VAL A 111 -1.93 -8.54 6.28
C VAL A 111 -2.49 -9.94 6.58
N LEU A 112 -1.86 -11.02 6.08
CA LEU A 112 -2.30 -12.41 6.30
C LEU A 112 -2.63 -12.74 7.78
N PRO A 113 -1.76 -12.45 8.77
CA PRO A 113 -2.08 -12.54 10.20
C PRO A 113 -3.43 -11.96 10.64
N LEU A 114 -3.82 -10.80 10.08
CA LEU A 114 -5.07 -10.14 10.44
C LEU A 114 -6.27 -10.90 9.92
N PHE A 115 -6.14 -11.55 8.76
CA PHE A 115 -7.20 -12.39 8.21
C PHE A 115 -7.55 -13.51 9.18
N SER A 116 -6.56 -14.31 9.60
CA SER A 116 -6.77 -15.41 10.55
C SER A 116 -7.28 -14.95 11.91
N HIS A 117 -6.79 -13.80 12.39
CA HIS A 117 -7.24 -13.26 13.68
C HIS A 117 -8.67 -12.71 13.65
N ARG A 118 -9.06 -12.03 12.57
CA ARG A 118 -10.35 -11.35 12.45
C ARG A 118 -11.46 -12.25 11.92
N TRP A 119 -11.09 -13.34 11.23
CA TRP A 119 -12.03 -14.33 10.74
C TRP A 119 -11.56 -15.73 11.16
N PRO A 120 -11.63 -16.05 12.47
CA PRO A 120 -11.15 -17.33 12.99
C PRO A 120 -11.92 -18.53 12.40
N ASP A 121 -13.20 -18.33 12.05
CA ASP A 121 -14.06 -19.34 11.42
C ASP A 121 -14.02 -19.31 9.88
N ALA A 122 -13.05 -18.60 9.27
CA ALA A 122 -12.88 -18.63 7.83
C ALA A 122 -12.64 -20.07 7.37
N PRO A 123 -13.26 -20.52 6.27
CA PRO A 123 -12.94 -21.82 5.71
C PRO A 123 -11.43 -21.95 5.46
N GLU A 124 -10.83 -23.06 5.89
CA GLU A 124 -9.37 -23.27 5.89
C GLU A 124 -8.72 -23.03 4.52
N ASN A 125 -9.46 -23.34 3.45
CA ASN A 125 -9.00 -23.13 2.09
C ASN A 125 -8.86 -21.63 1.72
N TYR A 126 -9.42 -20.69 2.49
CA TYR A 126 -9.28 -19.24 2.23
C TYR A 126 -7.90 -18.77 2.67
N ALA A 127 -7.51 -19.07 3.91
CA ALA A 127 -6.19 -18.72 4.43
C ALA A 127 -5.08 -19.39 3.63
N THR A 128 -5.29 -20.65 3.25
CA THR A 128 -4.37 -21.40 2.37
C THR A 128 -4.21 -20.72 1.01
N ARG A 129 -5.30 -20.30 0.38
CA ARG A 129 -5.28 -19.61 -0.92
C ARG A 129 -4.63 -18.23 -0.86
N LEU A 130 -4.87 -17.48 0.21
CA LEU A 130 -4.24 -16.18 0.41
C LEU A 130 -2.73 -16.31 0.61
N THR A 131 -2.30 -17.29 1.42
CA THR A 131 -0.89 -17.62 1.61
C THR A 131 -0.24 -18.01 0.28
N TRP A 132 -0.89 -18.89 -0.47
CA TRP A 132 -0.41 -19.30 -1.79
C TRP A 132 -0.34 -18.14 -2.79
N ALA A 133 -1.30 -17.21 -2.79
CA ALA A 133 -1.25 -16.02 -3.64
C ALA A 133 -0.05 -15.12 -3.31
N VAL A 134 0.26 -14.94 -2.02
CA VAL A 134 1.48 -14.23 -1.58
C VAL A 134 2.73 -14.95 -2.09
N GLU A 135 2.84 -16.26 -1.88
CA GLU A 135 3.98 -17.06 -2.34
C GLU A 135 4.16 -17.03 -3.86
N VAL A 136 3.06 -17.02 -4.62
CA VAL A 136 3.10 -16.85 -6.08
C VAL A 136 3.65 -15.47 -6.43
N GLY A 137 3.19 -14.39 -5.78
CA GLY A 137 3.70 -13.04 -5.98
C GLY A 137 5.19 -12.91 -5.67
N GLU A 138 5.65 -13.46 -4.55
CA GLU A 138 7.07 -13.47 -4.16
C GLU A 138 7.92 -14.25 -5.17
N ARG A 139 7.49 -15.46 -5.56
CA ARG A 139 8.20 -16.25 -6.59
C ARG A 139 8.21 -15.56 -7.95
N SER A 140 7.13 -14.88 -8.32
CA SER A 140 7.02 -14.17 -9.60
C SER A 140 8.05 -13.05 -9.68
N ALA A 141 8.12 -12.23 -8.63
CA ALA A 141 9.13 -11.19 -8.51
C ALA A 141 10.56 -11.77 -8.44
N ALA A 142 10.74 -12.91 -7.76
CA ALA A 142 12.05 -13.55 -7.64
C ALA A 142 12.61 -14.17 -8.92
N HIS A 143 11.75 -14.53 -9.87
CA HIS A 143 12.17 -15.16 -11.13
C HIS A 143 11.94 -14.26 -12.34
N ALA A 144 11.53 -13.01 -12.14
CA ALA A 144 11.11 -12.12 -13.22
C ALA A 144 10.09 -12.77 -14.19
N GLY A 145 9.21 -13.62 -13.66
CA GLY A 145 8.25 -14.41 -14.46
C GLY A 145 8.83 -15.52 -15.33
N ALA A 146 10.15 -15.77 -15.30
CA ALA A 146 10.85 -16.68 -16.22
C ALA A 146 10.92 -18.16 -15.76
N GLY A 147 10.19 -18.56 -14.70
CA GLY A 147 10.20 -19.94 -14.23
C GLY A 147 9.32 -20.87 -15.08
N GLU A 148 9.83 -22.04 -15.49
CA GLU A 148 9.06 -23.10 -16.18
C GLU A 148 7.87 -23.61 -15.35
N ASP A 149 7.92 -23.45 -14.02
CA ASP A 149 6.84 -23.73 -13.07
C ASP A 149 5.93 -22.50 -12.81
N TRP A 150 5.85 -21.55 -13.76
CA TRP A 150 4.81 -20.54 -13.77
C TRP A 150 3.45 -21.23 -13.83
N ALA A 151 2.88 -21.52 -12.67
CA ALA A 151 1.50 -21.94 -12.56
C ALA A 151 0.68 -20.85 -13.25
N PRO A 152 -0.09 -21.20 -14.28
CA PRO A 152 -0.68 -20.21 -15.16
C PRO A 152 -1.52 -19.23 -14.34
N PRO A 153 -1.70 -18.01 -14.86
CA PRO A 153 -2.48 -16.95 -14.23
C PRO A 153 -3.81 -17.39 -13.63
N ALA A 154 -4.42 -18.44 -14.19
CA ALA A 154 -5.59 -19.15 -13.67
C ALA A 154 -5.54 -19.42 -12.16
N GLY A 155 -4.37 -19.71 -11.59
CA GLY A 155 -4.19 -19.89 -10.15
C GLY A 155 -4.44 -18.62 -9.34
N ALA A 156 -3.71 -17.56 -9.70
CA ALA A 156 -3.84 -16.26 -9.05
C ALA A 156 -5.19 -15.60 -9.33
N LEU A 157 -5.75 -15.79 -10.53
CA LEU A 157 -7.12 -15.47 -10.94
C LEU A 157 -8.17 -16.21 -10.12
N THR A 158 -7.97 -17.50 -9.86
CA THR A 158 -8.89 -18.29 -9.02
C THR A 158 -8.84 -17.79 -7.59
N CYS A 159 -7.65 -17.45 -7.07
CA CYS A 159 -7.54 -16.80 -5.77
C CYS A 159 -8.21 -15.43 -5.75
N ALA A 160 -8.06 -14.63 -6.81
CA ALA A 160 -8.74 -13.35 -6.97
C ALA A 160 -10.25 -13.46 -6.92
N ALA A 161 -10.82 -14.31 -7.79
CA ALA A 161 -12.24 -14.55 -7.88
C ALA A 161 -12.79 -15.07 -6.55
N TYR A 162 -12.06 -15.97 -5.89
CA TYR A 162 -12.46 -16.52 -4.61
C TYR A 162 -12.41 -15.52 -3.46
N VAL A 163 -11.45 -14.60 -3.51
CA VAL A 163 -11.35 -13.52 -2.54
C VAL A 163 -12.45 -12.48 -2.76
N CYS A 164 -12.82 -12.16 -4.00
CA CYS A 164 -13.98 -11.34 -4.30
C CYS A 164 -15.28 -11.98 -3.76
N ASP A 165 -15.42 -13.30 -3.89
CA ASP A 165 -16.55 -14.05 -3.33
C ASP A 165 -16.54 -14.06 -1.79
N ALA A 166 -15.36 -14.21 -1.17
CA ALA A 166 -15.17 -14.13 0.27
C ALA A 166 -15.59 -12.76 0.85
N VAL A 167 -15.19 -11.68 0.18
CA VAL A 167 -15.53 -10.29 0.56
C VAL A 167 -17.03 -10.05 0.42
N THR A 168 -17.63 -10.51 -0.68
CA THR A 168 -19.07 -10.42 -0.93
C THR A 168 -19.87 -11.11 0.18
N ASN A 169 -19.40 -12.27 0.66
CA ASN A 169 -20.03 -13.05 1.72
C ASN A 169 -19.79 -12.48 3.13
N ALA A 170 -18.67 -11.81 3.38
CA ALA A 170 -18.35 -11.21 4.68
C ALA A 170 -19.11 -9.89 4.96
N SER A 171 -19.56 -9.18 3.92
CA SER A 171 -20.28 -7.90 4.05
C SER A 171 -21.75 -8.02 4.45
N ARG A 172 -22.04 -8.55 5.65
CA ARG A 172 -23.40 -8.59 6.23
C ARG A 172 -23.84 -7.32 6.98
N ASP A 173 -23.06 -6.24 6.99
CA ASP A 173 -23.54 -4.91 7.39
C ASP A 173 -23.75 -4.01 6.16
N ARG A 174 -25.02 -3.91 5.74
CA ARG A 174 -25.40 -3.83 4.33
C ARG A 174 -25.22 -2.44 3.71
N ALA A 175 -25.41 -1.35 4.45
CA ALA A 175 -25.49 -0.03 3.83
C ALA A 175 -24.12 0.61 3.57
N ARG A 176 -23.19 0.49 4.53
CA ARG A 176 -21.89 1.18 4.49
C ARG A 176 -20.83 0.37 3.74
N ALA A 177 -20.90 -0.97 3.84
CA ALA A 177 -20.09 -1.85 2.99
C ALA A 177 -20.42 -1.65 1.51
N ILE A 178 -21.70 -1.46 1.15
CA ILE A 178 -22.09 -1.21 -0.25
C ILE A 178 -21.47 0.09 -0.80
N GLU A 179 -21.43 1.18 -0.03
CA GLU A 179 -20.83 2.45 -0.47
C GLU A 179 -19.32 2.30 -0.75
N VAL A 180 -18.60 1.70 0.21
CA VAL A 180 -17.15 1.48 0.11
C VAL A 180 -16.82 0.50 -1.01
N ILE A 181 -17.57 -0.60 -1.13
CA ILE A 181 -17.44 -1.57 -2.22
C ILE A 181 -17.68 -0.88 -3.57
N ARG A 182 -18.70 -0.02 -3.69
CA ARG A 182 -19.03 0.66 -4.96
C ARG A 182 -17.93 1.60 -5.43
N HIS A 183 -17.41 2.45 -4.54
CA HIS A 183 -16.30 3.35 -4.88
C HIS A 183 -15.02 2.59 -5.19
N THR A 184 -14.79 1.50 -4.45
CA THR A 184 -13.65 0.63 -4.63
C THR A 184 -13.69 -0.12 -5.95
N VAL A 185 -14.79 -0.80 -6.26
CA VAL A 185 -14.99 -1.49 -7.54
C VAL A 185 -14.80 -0.50 -8.69
N THR A 186 -15.31 0.73 -8.56
CA THR A 186 -15.09 1.76 -9.59
C THR A 186 -13.61 2.14 -9.76
N ALA A 187 -12.87 2.32 -8.67
CA ALA A 187 -11.44 2.64 -8.72
C ALA A 187 -10.60 1.47 -9.24
N VAL A 188 -10.95 0.26 -8.81
CA VAL A 188 -10.29 -0.99 -9.17
C VAL A 188 -10.57 -1.38 -10.63
N THR A 189 -11.76 -1.13 -11.16
CA THR A 189 -12.07 -1.30 -12.59
C THR A 189 -11.27 -0.30 -13.44
N LYS A 190 -11.21 0.97 -13.03
CA LYS A 190 -10.37 1.97 -13.73
C LYS A 190 -8.88 1.61 -13.69
N PHE A 191 -8.41 1.04 -12.59
CA PHE A 191 -7.04 0.56 -12.45
C PHE A 191 -6.80 -0.69 -13.28
N LYS A 192 -7.74 -1.66 -13.30
CA LYS A 192 -7.71 -2.85 -14.15
C LYS A 192 -7.62 -2.44 -15.62
N ASP A 193 -8.52 -1.58 -16.10
CA ASP A 193 -8.53 -1.11 -17.48
C ASP A 193 -7.19 -0.46 -17.87
N ARG A 194 -6.52 0.22 -16.93
CA ARG A 194 -5.21 0.84 -17.16
C ARG A 194 -4.04 -0.14 -17.01
N ALA A 195 -4.16 -1.13 -16.14
CA ALA A 195 -3.19 -2.19 -15.95
C ALA A 195 -3.20 -3.18 -17.13
N GLU A 196 -4.35 -3.50 -17.70
CA GLU A 196 -4.48 -4.28 -18.94
C GLU A 196 -3.88 -3.55 -20.15
N ASN A 197 -3.77 -2.22 -20.08
CA ASN A 197 -3.14 -1.39 -21.12
C ASN A 197 -1.62 -1.19 -20.94
N ILE A 198 -1.06 -1.49 -19.77
CA ILE A 198 0.35 -1.23 -19.43
C ILE A 198 1.12 -2.51 -19.09
N PHE A 199 0.44 -3.50 -18.52
CA PHE A 199 0.98 -4.81 -18.12
C PHE A 199 0.32 -5.92 -18.93
N ASP A 200 0.89 -7.13 -18.83
CA ASP A 200 0.19 -8.34 -19.27
C ASP A 200 -1.19 -8.42 -18.57
N PRO A 201 -2.28 -8.75 -19.29
CA PRO A 201 -3.65 -8.78 -18.74
C PRO A 201 -3.78 -9.50 -17.41
N HIS A 202 -2.95 -10.53 -17.20
CA HIS A 202 -2.97 -11.36 -16.02
C HIS A 202 -2.36 -10.69 -14.77
N ILE A 203 -1.42 -9.74 -14.92
CA ILE A 203 -0.86 -8.98 -13.80
C ILE A 203 -1.89 -7.97 -13.27
N GLY A 204 -2.69 -7.38 -14.15
CA GLY A 204 -3.80 -6.50 -13.77
C GLY A 204 -4.83 -7.20 -12.88
N GLU A 205 -5.11 -8.48 -13.16
CA GLU A 205 -6.06 -9.29 -12.40
C GLU A 205 -5.55 -9.71 -11.02
N VAL A 206 -4.23 -9.96 -10.87
CA VAL A 206 -3.62 -10.22 -9.56
C VAL A 206 -3.61 -8.97 -8.68
N PHE A 207 -3.32 -7.80 -9.24
CA PHE A 207 -3.44 -6.54 -8.50
C PHE A 207 -4.88 -6.21 -8.13
N HIS A 208 -5.84 -6.47 -9.02
CA HIS A 208 -7.27 -6.36 -8.76
C HIS A 208 -7.69 -7.23 -7.57
N ALA A 209 -7.19 -8.47 -7.50
CA ALA A 209 -7.40 -9.42 -6.41
C ALA A 209 -6.94 -8.90 -5.05
N ILE A 210 -5.67 -8.49 -4.98
CA ILE A 210 -5.01 -8.10 -3.74
C ILE A 210 -5.61 -6.78 -3.22
N THR A 211 -5.90 -5.85 -4.13
CA THR A 211 -6.51 -4.56 -3.78
C THR A 211 -7.94 -4.76 -3.28
N SER A 212 -8.74 -5.59 -3.95
CA SER A 212 -10.09 -5.94 -3.52
C SER A 212 -10.09 -6.68 -2.17
N HIS A 213 -9.10 -7.54 -1.92
CA HIS A 213 -8.91 -8.21 -0.64
C HIS A 213 -8.61 -7.24 0.49
N THR A 214 -7.60 -6.38 0.30
CA THR A 214 -7.12 -5.45 1.31
C THR A 214 -8.25 -4.51 1.73
N ILE A 215 -9.07 -4.10 0.76
CA ILE A 215 -10.23 -3.23 1.01
C ILE A 215 -11.37 -3.99 1.69
N GLY A 216 -11.60 -5.26 1.35
CA GLY A 216 -12.55 -6.11 2.06
C GLY A 216 -12.17 -6.36 3.53
N VAL A 217 -10.88 -6.55 3.80
CA VAL A 217 -10.34 -6.65 5.18
C VAL A 217 -10.50 -5.33 5.91
N ILE A 218 -10.22 -4.19 5.27
CA ILE A 218 -10.42 -2.84 5.85
C ILE A 218 -11.91 -2.58 6.15
N ALA A 219 -12.82 -2.92 5.24
CA ALA A 219 -14.26 -2.76 5.43
C ALA A 219 -14.79 -3.63 6.59
N ASN A 220 -14.27 -4.85 6.74
CA ASN A 220 -14.57 -5.70 7.89
C ASN A 220 -13.94 -5.16 9.19
N HIS A 221 -12.80 -4.47 9.10
CA HIS A 221 -12.10 -3.87 10.23
C HIS A 221 -12.80 -2.61 10.78
N LEU A 222 -13.64 -1.93 9.98
CA LEU A 222 -14.45 -0.77 10.40
C LEU A 222 -15.61 -1.11 11.36
N ALA A 223 -15.79 -2.38 11.74
CA ALA A 223 -16.76 -2.81 12.73
C ALA A 223 -16.25 -2.77 14.20
N ILE A 224 -15.00 -2.34 14.43
CA ILE A 224 -14.37 -2.26 15.78
C ILE A 224 -13.88 -0.82 16.01
N SER A 225 -13.75 -0.39 17.28
CA SER A 225 -13.47 1.00 17.67
C SER A 225 -12.42 1.68 16.78
N GLN A 226 -12.83 2.80 16.16
CA GLN A 226 -12.05 3.59 15.20
C GLN A 226 -10.63 3.91 15.70
N GLU A 227 -10.45 4.06 17.02
CA GLU A 227 -9.17 4.38 17.63
C GLU A 227 -8.15 3.23 17.52
N THR A 228 -8.57 1.99 17.81
CA THR A 228 -7.72 0.80 17.68
C THR A 228 -7.37 0.55 16.21
N PHE A 229 -8.34 0.77 15.33
CA PHE A 229 -8.15 0.72 13.86
C PHE A 229 -7.09 1.73 13.42
N ASN A 230 -7.26 3.00 13.78
CA ASN A 230 -6.35 4.08 13.38
C ASN A 230 -4.92 3.83 13.90
N ALA A 231 -4.77 3.31 15.13
CA ALA A 231 -3.46 2.97 15.68
C ALA A 231 -2.78 1.83 14.90
N ALA A 232 -3.51 0.74 14.63
CA ALA A 232 -2.98 -0.39 13.87
C ALA A 232 -2.65 0.00 12.41
N VAL A 233 -3.48 0.83 11.78
CA VAL A 233 -3.24 1.35 10.43
C VAL A 233 -1.99 2.23 10.38
N ARG A 234 -1.79 3.13 11.35
CA ARG A 234 -0.56 3.95 11.42
C ARG A 234 0.71 3.09 11.56
N GLU A 235 0.67 2.09 12.44
CA GLU A 235 1.80 1.17 12.67
C GLU A 235 2.07 0.33 11.41
N ALA A 236 1.03 -0.22 10.77
CA ALA A 236 1.14 -0.94 9.51
C ALA A 236 1.67 -0.06 8.37
N ASN A 237 1.18 1.19 8.25
CA ASN A 237 1.63 2.14 7.23
C ASN A 237 3.11 2.46 7.39
N THR A 238 3.58 2.77 8.61
CA THR A 238 5.00 3.01 8.88
C THR A 238 5.89 1.86 8.38
N ILE A 239 5.44 0.63 8.58
CA ILE A 239 6.16 -0.56 8.14
C ILE A 239 6.09 -0.73 6.61
N VAL A 240 4.93 -0.48 6.00
CA VAL A 240 4.75 -0.49 4.54
C VAL A 240 5.64 0.56 3.88
N ARG A 241 5.73 1.77 4.42
CA ARG A 241 6.68 2.80 3.98
C ARG A 241 8.12 2.32 4.09
N GLY A 242 8.50 1.71 5.21
CA GLY A 242 9.84 1.14 5.38
C GLY A 242 10.18 0.06 4.35
N ASP A 243 9.22 -0.80 3.99
CA ASP A 243 9.37 -1.79 2.93
C ASP A 243 9.56 -1.15 1.55
N PHE A 244 8.77 -0.13 1.24
CA PHE A 244 8.90 0.64 0.01
C PHE A 244 10.28 1.30 -0.09
N GLU A 245 10.70 2.02 0.94
CA GLU A 245 12.01 2.69 0.96
C GLU A 245 13.17 1.69 0.88
N HIS A 246 13.02 0.51 1.49
CA HIS A 246 14.00 -0.57 1.36
C HIS A 246 14.13 -1.03 -0.10
N LEU A 247 13.01 -1.26 -0.80
CA LEU A 247 13.01 -1.64 -2.21
C LEU A 247 13.56 -0.52 -3.11
N VAL A 248 13.24 0.74 -2.83
CA VAL A 248 13.82 1.89 -3.56
C VAL A 248 15.35 1.88 -3.44
N ARG A 249 15.89 1.73 -2.22
CA ARG A 249 17.34 1.69 -2.00
C ARG A 249 18.01 0.50 -2.70
N LEU A 250 17.41 -0.70 -2.61
CA LEU A 250 17.95 -1.88 -3.26
C LEU A 250 17.91 -1.78 -4.78
N ALA A 251 16.79 -1.34 -5.34
CA ALA A 251 16.63 -1.16 -6.78
C ALA A 251 17.66 -0.16 -7.32
N ALA A 252 17.86 0.96 -6.62
CA ALA A 252 18.88 1.94 -6.99
C ALA A 252 20.30 1.38 -6.86
N GLY A 253 20.63 0.76 -5.72
CA GLY A 253 21.99 0.27 -5.43
C GLY A 253 22.42 -0.94 -6.26
N GLN A 254 21.46 -1.75 -6.73
CA GLN A 254 21.72 -2.93 -7.58
C GLN A 254 21.33 -2.69 -9.05
N HIS A 255 20.96 -1.46 -9.41
CA HIS A 255 20.57 -1.06 -10.77
C HIS A 255 19.46 -1.94 -11.37
N TRP A 256 18.42 -2.25 -10.58
CA TRP A 256 17.31 -3.05 -11.07
C TRP A 256 16.55 -2.33 -12.19
N SER A 257 16.23 -3.07 -13.24
CA SER A 257 15.37 -2.68 -14.35
C SER A 257 14.04 -3.43 -14.30
N ASN A 258 13.12 -3.15 -15.22
CA ASN A 258 11.84 -3.87 -15.34
C ASN A 258 11.99 -5.38 -15.62
N GLU A 259 13.17 -5.81 -16.06
CA GLU A 259 13.50 -7.21 -16.33
C GLU A 259 14.36 -7.84 -15.23
N THR A 260 14.79 -7.07 -14.23
CA THR A 260 15.64 -7.59 -13.16
C THR A 260 14.80 -8.29 -12.10
N PRO A 261 15.04 -9.58 -11.80
CA PRO A 261 14.36 -10.27 -10.71
C PRO A 261 14.75 -9.68 -9.35
N VAL A 262 13.85 -9.80 -8.38
CA VAL A 262 14.09 -9.39 -6.98
C VAL A 262 14.73 -10.55 -6.21
N PRO A 263 15.95 -10.42 -5.67
CA PRO A 263 16.59 -11.50 -4.92
C PRO A 263 15.70 -12.05 -3.78
N PRO A 264 15.61 -13.38 -3.57
CA PRO A 264 14.70 -13.97 -2.58
C PRO A 264 14.91 -13.49 -1.13
N ASP A 265 16.13 -13.11 -0.76
CA ASP A 265 16.49 -12.56 0.54
C ASP A 265 15.83 -11.20 0.82
N VAL A 266 15.45 -10.45 -0.22
CA VAL A 266 14.71 -9.18 -0.12
C VAL A 266 13.34 -9.39 0.51
N PHE A 267 12.73 -10.57 0.41
CA PHE A 267 11.48 -10.85 1.09
C PHE A 267 11.70 -10.98 2.60
N GLY A 268 12.83 -11.52 3.06
CA GLY A 268 13.20 -11.54 4.49
C GLY A 268 12.10 -12.03 5.45
N PRO A 269 12.26 -11.81 6.77
CA PRO A 269 11.22 -12.14 7.74
C PRO A 269 10.01 -11.20 7.61
N MET A 270 8.81 -11.72 7.95
CA MET A 270 7.57 -10.93 7.94
C MET A 270 7.70 -9.68 8.83
N TRP A 271 8.37 -9.75 9.98
CA TRP A 271 8.59 -8.61 10.87
C TRP A 271 10.06 -8.54 11.31
N PRO A 272 10.93 -7.79 10.59
CA PRO A 272 12.36 -7.76 10.90
C PRO A 272 12.66 -7.22 12.30
N ASN A 273 11.80 -6.35 12.83
CA ASN A 273 11.92 -5.75 14.16
C ASN A 273 10.92 -6.35 15.18
N GLY A 274 10.37 -7.53 14.88
CA GLY A 274 9.26 -8.11 15.64
C GLY A 274 7.89 -7.55 15.24
N ALA A 275 6.83 -8.32 15.49
CA ALA A 275 5.48 -7.93 15.13
C ALA A 275 5.03 -6.67 15.92
N PRO A 276 4.17 -5.83 15.32
CA PRO A 276 3.54 -4.69 16.00
C PRO A 276 3.02 -5.05 17.39
N LYS A 277 3.09 -4.15 18.38
CA LYS A 277 2.62 -4.47 19.75
C LYS A 277 1.13 -4.80 19.79
N SER A 278 0.39 -4.16 18.90
CA SER A 278 -1.04 -4.33 18.66
C SER A 278 -1.38 -5.57 17.83
N TRP A 279 -0.36 -6.28 17.33
CA TRP A 279 -0.54 -7.44 16.46
C TRP A 279 -0.96 -8.69 17.24
N PRO A 280 -1.77 -9.59 16.64
CA PRO A 280 -2.13 -10.86 17.27
C PRO A 280 -0.89 -11.71 17.57
N LYS A 281 -0.70 -12.11 18.83
CA LYS A 281 0.50 -12.83 19.31
C LYS A 281 0.42 -14.36 19.19
N ASP A 282 -0.78 -14.92 19.02
CA ASP A 282 -1.05 -16.38 19.11
C ASP A 282 -1.25 -17.05 17.73
N LEU A 283 -0.64 -16.55 16.65
CA LEU A 283 -0.91 -17.03 15.29
C LEU A 283 -0.14 -18.31 14.90
N SER A 284 0.85 -18.75 15.67
CA SER A 284 1.70 -19.90 15.32
C SER A 284 1.06 -21.26 15.56
N LYS A 285 -0.14 -21.36 16.16
CA LYS A 285 -0.70 -22.64 16.63
C LYS A 285 -1.45 -23.45 15.56
N ASN A 286 -1.70 -22.92 14.36
CA ASN A 286 -2.60 -23.57 13.39
C ASN A 286 -1.92 -24.29 12.20
N HIS A 287 -0.59 -24.27 12.05
CA HIS A 287 0.05 -24.76 10.82
C HIS A 287 0.62 -26.21 10.87
N ASP A 288 0.62 -26.90 12.02
CA ASP A 288 1.36 -28.18 12.19
C ASP A 288 0.47 -29.45 12.27
N GLN A 289 -0.82 -29.42 11.95
CA GLN A 289 -1.61 -30.66 11.88
C GLN A 289 -1.56 -31.31 10.48
N PRO A 290 -1.13 -32.58 10.35
CA PRO A 290 -1.08 -33.26 9.06
C PRO A 290 -2.48 -33.57 8.54
N ILE A 291 -2.72 -33.22 7.27
CA ILE A 291 -3.99 -33.39 6.55
C ILE A 291 -4.23 -34.89 6.33
N ALA A 292 -5.10 -35.49 7.15
CA ALA A 292 -5.75 -36.75 6.82
C ALA A 292 -6.88 -36.45 5.83
N GLY A 293 -6.76 -37.01 4.62
CA GLY A 293 -7.53 -36.59 3.45
C GLY A 293 -9.04 -36.69 3.57
N ASP A 294 -9.73 -35.80 2.85
CA ASP A 294 -11.09 -36.07 2.43
C ASP A 294 -11.34 -35.57 1.00
N MET A 295 -11.89 -36.48 0.19
CA MET A 295 -12.04 -36.44 -1.26
C MET A 295 -13.36 -35.80 -1.72
N THR A 296 -13.94 -34.89 -0.95
CA THR A 296 -15.35 -34.50 -1.13
C THR A 296 -15.56 -33.17 -1.87
N VAL A 297 -14.53 -32.34 -2.05
CA VAL A 297 -14.67 -31.04 -2.76
C VAL A 297 -14.78 -31.21 -4.28
N ARG A 298 -14.15 -32.23 -4.88
CA ARG A 298 -14.28 -32.51 -6.33
C ARG A 298 -15.70 -32.96 -6.71
N SER A 299 -16.41 -33.62 -5.81
CA SER A 299 -17.79 -34.08 -6.07
C SER A 299 -18.78 -32.92 -6.11
N ILE A 300 -18.66 -31.95 -5.20
CA ILE A 300 -19.62 -30.83 -5.10
C ILE A 300 -19.46 -29.85 -6.26
N VAL A 301 -18.23 -29.56 -6.69
CA VAL A 301 -17.96 -28.69 -7.84
C VAL A 301 -18.42 -29.34 -9.15
N GLY A 302 -18.32 -30.68 -9.27
CA GLY A 302 -18.82 -31.42 -10.44
C GLY A 302 -20.34 -31.33 -10.61
N HIS A 303 -21.11 -31.34 -9.51
CA HIS A 303 -22.58 -31.24 -9.57
C HIS A 303 -23.08 -29.82 -9.86
N ILE A 304 -22.35 -28.78 -9.43
CA ILE A 304 -22.71 -27.39 -9.70
C ILE A 304 -22.47 -27.03 -11.18
N VAL A 305 -21.44 -27.58 -11.81
CA VAL A 305 -21.15 -27.32 -13.24
C VAL A 305 -22.15 -28.02 -14.16
N GLN A 306 -22.66 -29.20 -13.81
CA GLN A 306 -23.70 -29.88 -14.60
C GLN A 306 -25.09 -29.21 -14.51
N ALA A 307 -25.39 -28.51 -13.43
CA ALA A 307 -26.67 -27.81 -13.24
C ALA A 307 -26.76 -26.47 -14.00
N VAL A 308 -25.64 -25.96 -14.52
CA VAL A 308 -25.55 -24.65 -15.19
C VAL A 308 -25.43 -24.77 -16.72
N VAL A 309 -25.20 -25.99 -17.24
CA VAL A 309 -25.03 -26.25 -18.69
C VAL A 309 -26.17 -27.10 -19.28
N ALA A 310 -27.27 -27.28 -18.55
CA ALA A 310 -28.53 -27.85 -19.04
C ALA A 310 -29.64 -26.79 -18.95
#